data_AF-A0A269XDA8-F1
#
_entry.id   AF-A0A269XDA8-F1
#
_cell.length_a   1.000
_cell.length_b   1.000
_cell.length_c   1.000
_cell.angle_alpha   90.00
_cell.angle_beta   90.00
_cell.angle_gamma   90.00
#
_symmetry.space_group_name_H-M   'P 1'
#
loop_
_entity.id
_entity.type
_entity.pdbx_description
1 polymer ?
#
loop_
_entity_poly.entity_id
_entity_poly.type
_entity_poly.pdbx_seq_one_letter_code
_entity_poly.pdbx_strand_id
1 'polypeptide(L)' 'LKIVNMQFDSLLGALKTGKIDIIISGMTTTPERKKEVDFTEPYMMTNNTMLVKKSEKEKKSKKANENL' A
#
# COMPACT_ATOMS: atom_id res chain seq x y z
N LEU A 1 -20.00 -10.00 -11.27
CA LEU A 1 -19.00 -9.18 -10.55
C LEU A 1 -19.57 -7.79 -10.32
N LYS A 2 -19.57 -7.28 -9.09
CA LYS A 2 -19.99 -5.92 -8.76
C LYS A 2 -18.82 -5.19 -8.12
N ILE A 3 -18.45 -4.05 -8.67
CA ILE A 3 -17.37 -3.20 -8.13
C ILE A 3 -18.01 -2.09 -7.32
N VAL A 4 -17.54 -1.89 -6.10
CA VAL A 4 -18.02 -0.84 -5.18
C VAL A 4 -16.84 0.03 -4.75
N ASN A 5 -17.05 1.35 -4.76
CA ASN A 5 -16.06 2.29 -4.24
C ASN A 5 -16.28 2.48 -2.74
N MET A 6 -15.19 2.40 -1.96
CA MET A 6 -15.19 2.51 -0.51
C MET A 6 -13.89 3.18 -0.06
N GLN A 7 -13.91 3.82 1.11
CA GLN A 7 -12.70 4.37 1.71
C GLN A 7 -11.74 3.25 2.10
N PHE A 8 -10.44 3.44 1.85
CA PHE A 8 -9.42 2.39 2.04
C PHE A 8 -9.42 1.81 3.46
N ASP A 9 -9.56 2.66 4.47
CA ASP A 9 -9.54 2.28 5.88
C ASP A 9 -10.72 1.38 6.28
N SER A 10 -11.81 1.41 5.51
CA SER A 10 -13.01 0.60 5.77
C SER A 10 -12.93 -0.82 5.20
N LEU A 11 -11.97 -1.10 4.30
CA LEU A 11 -11.96 -2.31 3.49
C LEU A 11 -11.83 -3.59 4.33
N LEU A 12 -10.92 -3.62 5.31
CA LEU A 12 -10.74 -4.79 6.17
C LEU A 12 -11.98 -5.08 7.02
N GLY A 13 -12.64 -4.05 7.55
CA GLY A 13 -13.88 -4.21 8.29
C GLY A 13 -15.04 -4.68 7.41
N ALA A 14 -15.12 -4.16 6.18
CA ALA A 14 -16.13 -4.57 5.21
C ALA A 14 -15.98 -6.04 4.80
N LEU A 15 -14.74 -6.52 4.64
CA LEU A 15 -14.44 -7.93 4.35
C LEU A 15 -14.85 -8.82 5.53
N LYS A 16 -14.45 -8.46 6.76
CA LYS A 16 -14.78 -9.22 7.98
C LYS A 16 -16.28 -9.33 8.26
N THR A 17 -17.05 -8.30 7.89
CA THR A 17 -18.51 -8.28 8.06
C THR A 17 -19.27 -8.93 6.91
N GLY A 18 -18.57 -9.42 5.88
CA GLY A 18 -19.18 -10.02 4.69
C GLY A 18 -19.89 -9.02 3.78
N LYS A 19 -19.64 -7.72 3.94
CA LYS A 19 -20.20 -6.68 3.06
C LYS A 19 -19.56 -6.71 1.67
N ILE A 20 -18.31 -7.17 1.60
CA ILE A 20 -17.57 -7.45 0.36
C ILE A 20 -16.86 -8.80 0.52
N ASP A 21 -16.57 -9.45 -0.60
CA ASP A 21 -15.93 -10.76 -0.61
C ASP A 21 -14.42 -10.69 -0.90
N ILE A 22 -13.97 -9.65 -1.62
CA ILE A 22 -12.57 -9.52 -2.10
C ILE A 22 -12.14 -8.04 -2.09
N ILE A 23 -10.87 -7.79 -1.77
CA ILE A 23 -10.22 -6.47 -1.86
C ILE A 23 -9.17 -6.48 -2.98
N ILE A 24 -9.32 -5.63 -4.00
CA ILE A 24 -8.33 -5.42 -5.07
C ILE A 24 -8.01 -3.92 -5.16
N SER A 25 -7.24 -3.41 -4.21
CA SER A 25 -7.00 -1.96 -4.05
C SER A 25 -5.54 -1.63 -3.69
N GLY A 26 -4.57 -2.36 -4.24
CA GLY A 26 -3.14 -2.12 -3.96
C GLY A 26 -2.75 -2.32 -2.49
N MET A 27 -3.49 -3.15 -1.75
CA MET A 27 -3.23 -3.40 -0.34
C MET A 27 -2.00 -4.29 -0.17
N THR A 28 -0.92 -3.71 0.39
CA THR A 28 0.26 -4.49 0.76
C THR A 28 -0.05 -5.45 1.90
N THR A 29 0.39 -6.68 1.71
CA THR A 29 0.31 -7.73 2.74
C THR A 29 1.31 -7.43 3.86
N THR A 30 0.81 -7.19 5.07
CA THR A 30 1.64 -7.01 6.28
C THR A 30 1.36 -8.11 7.31
N PRO A 31 2.28 -8.40 8.26
CA PRO A 31 2.06 -9.39 9.30
C PRO A 31 0.79 -9.13 10.13
N GLU A 32 0.49 -7.87 10.41
CA GLU A 32 -0.70 -7.47 11.17
C GLU A 32 -1.97 -7.79 10.39
N ARG A 33 -2.00 -7.48 9.09
CA ARG A 33 -3.17 -7.78 8.24
C ARG A 33 -3.38 -9.28 8.04
N LYS A 34 -2.29 -10.06 7.91
CA LYS A 34 -2.35 -11.53 7.78
C LYS A 34 -2.93 -12.23 9.01
N LYS A 35 -2.88 -11.62 10.19
CA LYS A 35 -3.55 -12.16 11.39
C LYS A 35 -5.06 -12.01 11.35
N GLU A 36 -5.55 -11.09 10.52
CA GLU A 36 -6.94 -10.64 10.52
C GLU A 36 -7.72 -11.16 9.30
N VAL A 37 -7.05 -11.38 8.17
CA VAL A 37 -7.64 -11.84 6.90
C VAL A 37 -6.63 -12.64 6.08
N ASP A 38 -7.14 -13.51 5.21
CA ASP A 38 -6.32 -14.22 4.23
C ASP A 38 -5.94 -13.34 3.03
N PHE A 39 -4.78 -13.63 2.45
CA PHE A 39 -4.30 -12.99 1.22
C PHE A 39 -3.99 -14.06 0.17
N THR A 40 -4.23 -13.72 -1.09
CA THR A 40 -3.81 -14.54 -2.23
C THR A 40 -2.29 -14.46 -2.43
N GLU A 41 -1.78 -15.21 -3.40
CA GLU A 41 -0.49 -14.91 -3.98
C GLU A 41 -0.47 -13.46 -4.51
N PRO A 42 0.65 -12.72 -4.35
CA PRO A 42 0.73 -11.34 -4.81
C PRO A 42 0.55 -11.23 -6.33
N TYR A 43 -0.38 -10.37 -6.77
CA TYR A 43 -0.56 -10.08 -8.20
C TYR A 43 0.29 -8.89 -8.68
N MET A 44 0.92 -8.14 -7.76
CA MET A 44 1.75 -6.98 -8.06
C MET A 44 2.85 -6.83 -7.01
N MET A 45 4.06 -6.48 -7.45
CA MET A 45 5.19 -6.12 -6.60
C MET A 45 5.62 -4.69 -6.96
N THR A 46 5.73 -3.81 -5.96
CA THR A 46 6.09 -2.41 -6.16
C THR A 46 7.14 -1.98 -5.16
N ASN A 47 8.07 -1.13 -5.60
CA ASN A 47 9.02 -0.46 -4.72
C ASN A 47 8.51 0.94 -4.38
N ASN A 48 8.61 1.31 -3.10
CA ASN A 48 8.34 2.68 -2.67
C ASN A 48 9.52 3.56 -3.01
N THR A 49 9.25 4.74 -3.58
CA THR A 49 10.27 5.74 -3.89
C THR A 49 9.89 7.09 -3.31
N MET A 50 10.90 7.92 -3.08
CA MET A 50 10.71 9.27 -2.56
C MET A 50 10.45 10.23 -3.72
N LEU A 51 9.30 10.88 -3.70
CA LEU A 51 9.01 11.97 -4.62
C LEU A 51 9.55 13.29 -4.05
N VAL A 52 10.35 14.00 -4.84
CA VAL A 52 10.90 15.31 -4.47
C VAL A 52 10.59 16.35 -5.53
N LYS A 53 10.36 17.59 -5.11
CA LYS A 53 10.26 18.72 -6.06
C LYS A 53 11.56 18.83 -6.86
N LYS A 54 11.44 19.10 -8.16
CA LYS A 54 12.61 19.22 -9.06
C LYS A 54 13.65 20.21 -8.54
N SER A 55 13.22 21.33 -7.96
CA SER A 55 14.08 22.37 -7.36
C SER A 55 14.87 21.91 -6.13
N GLU A 56 14.50 20.78 -5.51
CA GLU A 56 15.16 20.24 -4.32
C GLU A 56 16.09 19.07 -4.63
N LYS A 57 16.13 18.62 -5.90
CA LYS A 57 16.90 17.45 -6.34
C LYS A 57 18.40 17.60 -6.06
N GLU A 58 18.96 18.79 -6.26
CA GLU A 58 20.40 19.05 -6.09
C GLU A 58 20.84 19.16 -4.63
N LYS A 59 19.94 19.60 -3.72
CA LYS A 59 20.26 19.77 -2.30
C LYS A 59 20.34 18.44 -1.54
N LYS A 60 19.59 17.42 -1.98
CA LYS A 60 19.54 16.10 -1.32
C LYS A 60 20.60 15.11 -1.85
N SER A 61 21.08 15.26 -3.08
CA SER A 61 22.16 14.41 -3.61
C SER A 61 23.49 14.58 -2.87
N LYS A 62 23.74 15.73 -2.22
CA LYS A 62 24.96 15.95 -1.41
C LYS A 62 24.87 15.35 -0.01
N LYS A 63 23.71 15.48 0.66
CA LYS A 63 23.51 14.97 2.03
C LYS A 63 23.40 13.44 2.13
N ALA A 64 23.02 12.75 1.06
CA ALA A 64 22.93 11.28 1.07
C ALA A 64 24.30 10.58 1.08
N ASN A 65 25.37 11.27 0.67
CA ASN A 65 26.73 10.71 0.60
C ASN A 65 27.65 11.14 1.77
N GLU A 66 27.15 11.93 2.73
CA GLU A 66 27.91 12.37 3.91
C GLU A 66 27.59 11.54 5.18
N ASN A 67 26.63 10.61 5.10
CA ASN A 67 26.25 9.73 6.21
C ASN A 67 26.46 8.23 5.87
N LEU A 68 27.43 7.94 4.99
CA LEU A 68 27.98 6.60 4.77
C LEU A 68 29.47 6.60 5.13
#